data_AF-A0A920E6W9-F1
#
_entry.id   AF-A0A920E6W9-F1
#
_cell.length_a   1.000
_cell.length_b   1.000
_cell.length_c   1.000
_cell.angle_alpha   90.00
_cell.angle_beta   90.00
_cell.angle_gamma   90.00
#
_symmetry.space_group_name_H-M   'P 1'
#
loop_
_entity.id
_entity.type
_entity.pdbx_description
1 polymer ?
#
loop_
_entity_poly.entity_id
_entity_poly.type
_entity_poly.pdbx_seq_one_letter_code
_entity_poly.pdbx_strand_id
1 'polypeptide(L)'
;MGDLTKSKDIQNNMSDSRQLTSLVKELQNAIRNVKSVEDYLTRVSQAKTLLGKDVGPLSDEIDKNKTQLNDSLIQMGKFVSDVLDSIEISEDELDSAAKQLELYTESKDDAITYAKKELKTQVEDSYWHKYWSGLIKRLES
;
A
#
# COMPACT_ATOMS: atom_id res chain seq x y z
N MET A 1 15.03 10.94 31.16
CA MET A 1 13.84 11.38 30.39
C MET A 1 13.93 11.10 28.88
N GLY A 2 15.07 10.68 28.32
CA GLY A 2 15.20 10.42 26.87
C GLY A 2 14.59 9.10 26.35
N ASP A 3 14.62 8.02 27.14
CA ASP A 3 14.16 6.70 26.68
C ASP A 3 12.64 6.58 26.51
N LEU A 4 11.87 7.23 27.39
CA LEU A 4 10.41 7.19 27.35
C LEU A 4 9.83 7.94 26.14
N THR A 5 10.50 8.99 25.67
CA THR A 5 10.11 9.76 24.48
C THR A 5 10.41 8.95 23.23
N LYS A 6 11.64 8.42 23.11
CA LYS A 6 12.03 7.55 21.99
C LYS A 6 11.14 6.33 21.85
N SER A 7 10.82 5.66 22.95
CA SER A 7 9.93 4.49 22.93
C SER A 7 8.51 4.83 22.47
N LYS A 8 8.00 6.02 22.79
CA LYS A 8 6.69 6.48 22.31
C LYS A 8 6.72 6.82 20.82
N ASP A 9 7.77 7.49 20.36
CA ASP A 9 7.91 7.90 18.95
C ASP A 9 8.04 6.67 18.03
N ILE A 10 8.80 5.65 18.43
CA ILE A 10 8.90 4.36 17.70
C ILE A 10 7.54 3.66 17.65
N GLN A 11 6.82 3.63 18.77
CA GLN A 11 5.52 2.95 18.85
C GLN A 11 4.44 3.67 18.02
N ASN A 12 4.50 5.01 17.94
CA ASN A 12 3.63 5.81 17.09
C ASN A 12 3.96 5.64 15.60
N ASN A 13 5.24 5.74 15.19
CA ASN A 13 5.64 5.56 13.79
C ASN A 13 5.31 4.15 13.26
N MET A 14 5.50 3.12 14.08
CA MET A 14 5.11 1.76 13.73
C MET A 14 3.58 1.60 13.61
N SER A 15 2.81 2.31 14.44
CA SER A 15 1.35 2.34 14.34
C SER A 15 0.90 3.05 13.06
N ASP A 16 1.48 4.19 12.74
CA ASP A 16 1.12 5.02 11.60
C ASP A 16 1.47 4.33 10.27
N SER A 17 2.66 3.72 10.17
CA SER A 17 3.05 2.95 8.97
C SER A 17 2.15 1.73 8.72
N ARG A 18 1.71 1.04 9.78
CA ARG A 18 0.73 -0.06 9.68
C ARG A 18 -0.64 0.43 9.23
N GLN A 19 -1.11 1.55 9.77
CA GLN A 19 -2.39 2.15 9.38
C GLN A 19 -2.36 2.61 7.91
N LEU A 20 -1.31 3.32 7.49
CA LEU A 20 -1.13 3.75 6.11
C LEU A 20 -1.04 2.55 5.15
N THR A 21 -0.40 1.45 5.57
CA THR A 21 -0.34 0.22 4.76
C THR A 21 -1.70 -0.46 4.63
N SER A 22 -2.53 -0.46 5.67
CA SER A 22 -3.92 -0.91 5.56
C SER A 22 -4.68 -0.05 4.55
N LEU A 23 -4.51 1.27 4.63
CA LEU A 23 -5.16 2.21 3.74
C LEU A 23 -4.75 2.02 2.28
N VAL A 24 -3.47 1.76 2.00
CA VAL A 24 -2.99 1.41 0.64
C VAL A 24 -3.68 0.14 0.13
N LYS A 25 -3.81 -0.90 0.95
CA LYS A 25 -4.49 -2.16 0.56
C LYS A 25 -5.97 -1.93 0.30
N GLU A 26 -6.64 -1.14 1.14
CA GLU A 26 -8.04 -0.76 0.96
C GLU A 26 -8.25 0.06 -0.32
N LEU A 27 -7.35 1.01 -0.62
CA LEU A 27 -7.36 1.78 -1.87
C LEU A 27 -7.16 0.89 -3.10
N GLN A 28 -6.22 -0.06 -3.05
CA GLN A 28 -6.02 -1.03 -4.14
C GLN A 28 -7.25 -1.89 -4.38
N ASN A 29 -7.94 -2.31 -3.31
CA ASN A 29 -9.20 -3.06 -3.42
C ASN A 29 -10.33 -2.19 -3.98
N ALA A 30 -10.43 -0.92 -3.57
CA ALA A 30 -11.39 0.03 -4.13
C ALA A 30 -11.18 0.24 -5.63
N ILE A 31 -9.93 0.41 -6.09
CA ILE A 31 -9.59 0.52 -7.51
C ILE A 31 -10.01 -0.74 -8.30
N ARG A 32 -9.78 -1.94 -7.74
CA ARG A 32 -10.25 -3.20 -8.36
C ARG A 32 -11.76 -3.27 -8.48
N ASN A 33 -12.50 -2.79 -7.47
CA ASN A 33 -13.96 -2.74 -7.52
C ASN A 33 -14.46 -1.76 -8.58
N VAL A 34 -13.82 -0.59 -8.75
CA VAL A 34 -14.15 0.36 -9.82
C VAL A 34 -13.92 -0.26 -11.21
N LYS A 35 -12.88 -1.08 -11.38
CA LYS A 35 -12.68 -1.87 -12.61
C LYS A 35 -13.79 -2.88 -12.83
N SER A 36 -14.26 -3.57 -11.78
CA SER A 36 -15.42 -4.47 -11.93
C SER A 36 -16.68 -3.72 -12.38
N VAL A 37 -16.89 -2.50 -11.90
CA VAL A 37 -17.99 -1.63 -12.37
C VAL A 37 -17.83 -1.25 -13.85
N GLU A 38 -16.60 -1.12 -14.37
CA GLU A 38 -16.32 -0.96 -15.81
C GLU A 38 -16.84 -2.12 -16.65
N ASP A 39 -16.59 -3.34 -16.19
CA ASP A 39 -17.02 -4.54 -16.90
C ASP A 39 -18.55 -4.63 -16.93
N TYR A 40 -19.21 -4.27 -15.84
CA TYR A 40 -20.67 -4.17 -15.78
C TYR A 40 -21.21 -3.07 -16.69
N LEU A 41 -20.60 -1.89 -16.70
CA LEU A 41 -21.00 -0.78 -17.57
C LEU A 41 -20.78 -1.09 -19.05
N THR A 42 -19.72 -1.82 -19.38
CA THR A 42 -19.49 -2.29 -20.75
C THR A 42 -20.63 -3.21 -21.20
N ARG A 43 -21.07 -4.13 -20.34
CA ARG A 43 -22.22 -5.01 -20.61
C ARG A 43 -23.54 -4.24 -20.70
N VAL A 44 -23.74 -3.23 -19.85
CA VAL A 44 -24.92 -2.35 -19.88
C VAL A 44 -24.91 -1.47 -21.14
N SER A 45 -23.75 -0.96 -21.57
CA SER A 45 -23.59 -0.22 -22.83
C SER A 45 -23.83 -1.10 -24.05
N GLN A 46 -23.40 -2.37 -24.00
CA GLN A 46 -23.78 -3.36 -25.01
C GLN A 46 -25.29 -3.60 -25.03
N ALA A 47 -25.93 -3.69 -23.85
CA ALA A 47 -27.38 -3.76 -23.72
C ALA A 47 -28.11 -2.47 -24.14
N LYS A 48 -27.49 -1.29 -24.01
CA LYS A 48 -27.97 0.01 -24.50
C LYS A 48 -28.10 0.01 -26.03
N THR A 49 -27.19 -0.65 -26.75
CA THR A 49 -27.33 -0.92 -28.19
C THR A 49 -28.60 -1.70 -28.54
N LEU A 50 -29.12 -2.50 -27.60
CA LEU A 50 -30.33 -3.31 -27.74
C LEU A 50 -31.60 -2.61 -27.19
N LEU A 51 -31.49 -1.66 -26.25
CA LEU A 51 -32.61 -1.12 -25.47
C LEU A 51 -33.03 0.35 -25.78
N GLY A 52 -32.24 1.14 -26.52
CA GLY A 52 -32.69 2.44 -27.06
C GLY A 52 -32.43 3.71 -26.20
N LYS A 53 -33.01 4.85 -26.64
CA LYS A 53 -32.58 6.26 -26.35
C LYS A 53 -32.60 6.71 -24.87
N ASP A 54 -33.41 6.12 -24.00
CA ASP A 54 -33.58 6.60 -22.62
C ASP A 54 -32.41 6.23 -21.68
N VAL A 55 -31.52 5.31 -22.11
CA VAL A 55 -30.33 4.89 -21.36
C VAL A 55 -29.09 5.72 -21.72
N GLY A 56 -29.18 6.56 -22.76
CA GLY A 56 -28.05 7.35 -23.28
C GLY A 56 -27.43 8.28 -22.24
N PRO A 57 -28.18 9.28 -21.73
CA PRO A 57 -27.66 10.29 -20.81
C PRO A 57 -27.18 9.71 -19.46
N LEU A 58 -27.89 8.71 -18.93
CA LEU A 58 -27.52 8.04 -17.68
C LEU A 58 -26.22 7.26 -17.81
N SER A 59 -26.00 6.58 -18.93
CA SER A 59 -24.73 5.89 -19.22
C SER A 59 -23.56 6.89 -19.26
N ASP A 60 -23.74 8.03 -19.93
CA ASP A 60 -22.68 9.02 -20.08
C ASP A 60 -22.35 9.71 -18.73
N GLU A 61 -23.35 9.93 -17.88
CA GLU A 61 -23.17 10.46 -16.52
C GLU A 61 -22.47 9.46 -15.60
N ILE A 62 -22.80 8.17 -15.70
CA ILE A 62 -22.12 7.12 -14.94
C ILE A 62 -20.65 6.99 -15.36
N ASP A 63 -20.36 7.01 -16.67
CA ASP A 63 -18.99 6.96 -17.18
C ASP A 63 -18.15 8.15 -16.67
N LYS A 64 -18.72 9.36 -16.66
CA LYS A 64 -18.07 10.55 -16.10
C LYS A 64 -17.78 10.41 -14.60
N ASN A 65 -18.78 10.03 -13.81
CA ASN A 65 -18.64 9.86 -12.37
C ASN A 65 -17.61 8.78 -12.03
N LYS A 66 -17.56 7.71 -12.84
CA LYS A 66 -16.56 6.65 -12.71
C LYS A 66 -15.15 7.17 -12.96
N THR A 67 -14.91 7.91 -14.04
CA THR A 67 -13.58 8.48 -14.32
C THR A 67 -13.14 9.38 -13.18
N GLN A 68 -14.02 10.26 -12.69
CA GLN A 68 -13.73 11.13 -11.55
C GLN A 68 -13.40 10.35 -10.27
N LEU A 69 -14.15 9.27 -9.99
CA LEU A 69 -13.88 8.41 -8.85
C LEU A 69 -12.54 7.69 -8.98
N ASN A 70 -12.23 7.13 -10.15
CA ASN A 70 -10.95 6.47 -10.41
C ASN A 70 -9.77 7.44 -10.25
N ASP A 71 -9.89 8.65 -10.80
CA ASP A 71 -8.86 9.68 -10.68
C ASP A 71 -8.66 10.09 -9.21
N SER A 72 -9.75 10.25 -8.46
CA SER A 72 -9.70 10.56 -7.03
C SER A 72 -9.01 9.45 -6.24
N LEU A 73 -9.32 8.18 -6.51
CA LEU A 73 -8.69 7.03 -5.86
C LEU A 73 -7.19 6.93 -6.20
N ILE A 74 -6.80 7.22 -7.44
CA ILE A 74 -5.39 7.26 -7.84
C ILE A 74 -4.67 8.39 -7.10
N GLN A 75 -5.26 9.57 -7.00
CA GLN A 75 -4.67 10.70 -6.27
C GLN A 75 -4.52 10.40 -4.77
N MET A 76 -5.54 9.80 -4.16
CA MET A 76 -5.46 9.34 -2.76
C MET A 76 -4.35 8.29 -2.58
N GLY A 77 -4.24 7.32 -3.50
CA GLY A 77 -3.17 6.33 -3.50
C GLY A 77 -1.78 6.97 -3.53
N LYS A 78 -1.56 7.92 -4.43
CA LYS A 78 -0.30 8.68 -4.51
C LYS A 78 -0.01 9.43 -3.21
N PHE A 79 -0.99 10.17 -2.70
CA PHE A 79 -0.82 10.93 -1.45
C PHE A 79 -0.42 10.02 -0.27
N VAL A 80 -1.09 8.87 -0.11
CA VAL A 80 -0.77 7.93 0.97
C VAL A 80 0.63 7.32 0.79
N SER A 81 1.01 6.97 -0.43
CA SER A 81 2.37 6.51 -0.74
C SER A 81 3.42 7.58 -0.44
N ASP A 82 3.20 8.82 -0.87
CA ASP A 82 4.13 9.93 -0.65
C ASP A 82 4.32 10.20 0.86
N VAL A 83 3.23 10.17 1.63
CA VAL A 83 3.29 10.31 3.09
C VAL A 83 4.05 9.15 3.71
N LEU A 84 3.76 7.91 3.32
CA LEU A 84 4.46 6.73 3.82
C LEU A 84 5.96 6.78 3.52
N ASP A 85 6.33 7.15 2.29
CA ASP A 85 7.72 7.23 1.82
C ASP A 85 8.52 8.35 2.49
N SER A 86 7.82 9.34 3.08
CA SER A 86 8.40 10.43 3.89
C SER A 86 8.66 10.05 5.35
N ILE A 87 8.11 8.93 5.84
CA ILE A 87 8.34 8.48 7.21
C ILE A 87 9.78 8.00 7.34
N GLU A 88 10.54 8.61 8.25
CA GLU A 88 11.88 8.13 8.61
C GLU A 88 11.77 6.85 9.44
N ILE A 89 12.56 5.85 9.05
CA ILE A 89 12.67 4.58 9.76
C ILE A 89 13.82 4.72 10.74
N SER A 90 13.52 4.59 12.03
CA SER A 90 14.56 4.70 13.06
C SER A 90 15.45 3.46 13.10
N GLU A 91 16.73 3.64 13.41
CA GLU A 91 17.67 2.51 13.56
C GLU A 91 17.25 1.56 14.70
N ASP A 92 16.68 2.09 15.78
CA ASP A 92 16.15 1.30 16.90
C ASP A 92 14.97 0.41 16.47
N GLU A 93 14.10 0.90 15.58
CA GLU A 93 13.02 0.12 14.97
C GLU A 93 13.57 -1.01 14.11
N LEU A 94 14.58 -0.74 13.27
CA LEU A 94 15.23 -1.76 12.45
C LEU A 94 15.92 -2.83 13.30
N ASP A 95 16.60 -2.44 14.37
CA ASP A 95 17.27 -3.38 15.28
C ASP A 95 16.26 -4.27 16.02
N SER A 96 15.14 -3.70 16.48
CA SER A 96 14.06 -4.48 17.09
C SER A 96 13.41 -5.41 16.08
N ALA A 97 13.14 -4.93 14.86
CA ALA A 97 12.48 -5.70 13.82
C ALA A 97 13.37 -6.83 13.29
N ALA A 98 14.69 -6.64 13.16
CA ALA A 98 15.64 -7.68 12.77
C ALA A 98 15.67 -8.82 13.80
N LYS A 99 15.75 -8.47 15.09
CA LYS A 99 15.68 -9.47 16.18
C LYS A 99 14.36 -10.24 16.16
N GLN A 100 13.23 -9.56 15.95
CA GLN A 100 11.95 -10.23 15.84
C GLN A 100 11.91 -11.16 14.64
N LEU A 101 12.40 -10.73 13.48
CA LEU A 101 12.41 -11.56 12.28
C LEU A 101 13.23 -12.83 12.50
N GLU A 102 14.42 -12.70 13.11
CA GLU A 102 15.25 -13.86 13.49
C GLU A 102 14.50 -14.83 14.41
N LEU A 103 13.75 -14.33 15.40
CA LEU A 103 12.93 -15.16 16.30
C LEU A 103 11.76 -15.86 15.61
N TYR A 104 11.22 -15.28 14.54
CA TYR A 104 10.10 -15.85 13.78
C TYR A 104 10.53 -16.79 12.65
N THR A 105 11.83 -16.86 12.37
CA THR A 105 12.42 -17.77 11.39
C THR A 105 13.25 -18.86 12.06
N GLU A 106 13.51 -19.95 11.34
CA GLU A 106 14.29 -21.08 11.88
C GLU A 106 15.78 -20.72 12.06
N SER A 107 16.30 -19.80 11.25
CA SER A 107 17.68 -19.31 11.34
C SER A 107 17.83 -17.88 10.80
N LYS A 108 18.95 -17.24 11.14
CA LYS A 108 19.34 -15.92 10.60
C LYS A 108 19.43 -15.92 9.07
N ASP A 109 19.85 -17.03 8.46
CA ASP A 109 19.90 -17.17 6.99
C ASP A 109 18.50 -17.23 6.36
N ASP A 110 17.52 -17.83 7.06
CA ASP A 110 16.13 -17.84 6.64
C ASP A 110 15.49 -16.45 6.74
N ALA A 111 15.82 -15.69 7.80
CA ALA A 111 15.41 -14.29 7.94
C ALA A 111 15.94 -13.43 6.78
N ILE A 112 17.22 -13.58 6.42
CA ILE A 112 17.83 -12.86 5.29
C ILE A 112 17.15 -13.26 3.97
N THR A 113 16.90 -14.55 3.77
CA THR A 113 16.26 -15.06 2.55
C THR A 113 14.84 -14.51 2.41
N TYR A 114 14.08 -14.49 3.50
CA TYR A 114 12.74 -13.90 3.53
C TYR A 114 12.77 -12.40 3.24
N ALA A 115 13.62 -11.64 3.92
CA ALA A 115 13.75 -10.19 3.71
C ALA A 115 14.15 -9.85 2.27
N LYS A 116 15.08 -10.60 1.67
CA LYS A 116 15.46 -10.45 0.24
C LYS A 116 14.31 -10.77 -0.71
N LYS A 117 13.44 -11.71 -0.37
CA LYS A 117 12.24 -12.03 -1.16
C LYS A 117 11.23 -10.89 -1.11
N GLU A 118 10.95 -10.34 0.07
CA GLU A 118 10.02 -9.23 0.24
C GLU A 118 10.53 -7.97 -0.48
N LEU A 119 11.83 -7.65 -0.36
CA LEU A 119 12.48 -6.51 -1.01
C LEU A 119 12.29 -6.50 -2.54
N LYS A 120 12.40 -7.66 -3.20
CA LYS A 120 12.27 -7.79 -4.66
C LYS A 120 10.91 -7.34 -5.21
N THR A 121 9.88 -7.29 -4.37
CA THR A 121 8.53 -6.89 -4.77
C THR A 121 8.24 -5.42 -4.50
N GLN A 122 9.19 -4.70 -3.89
CA GLN A 122 9.02 -3.29 -3.53
C GLN A 122 9.52 -2.35 -4.62
N VAL A 123 8.88 -1.19 -4.72
CA VAL A 123 9.34 -0.09 -5.57
C VAL A 123 10.58 0.53 -4.94
N GLU A 124 11.63 0.75 -5.74
CA GLU A 124 12.85 1.43 -5.30
C GLU A 124 12.53 2.77 -4.62
N ASP A 125 13.29 3.11 -3.58
CA ASP A 125 13.10 4.30 -2.72
C ASP A 125 11.79 4.42 -1.92
N SER A 126 10.84 3.48 -2.07
CA SER A 126 9.67 3.43 -1.19
C SER A 126 10.05 3.14 0.27
N TYR A 127 9.15 3.48 1.20
CA TYR A 127 9.28 3.14 2.62
C TYR A 127 9.62 1.67 2.82
N TRP A 128 8.86 0.77 2.18
CA TRP A 128 9.06 -0.67 2.33
C TRP A 128 10.38 -1.13 1.71
N HIS A 129 10.83 -0.51 0.63
CA HIS A 129 12.15 -0.80 0.08
C HIS A 129 13.27 -0.38 1.06
N LYS A 130 13.17 0.83 1.64
CA LYS A 130 14.10 1.33 2.67
C LYS A 130 14.09 0.43 3.92
N TYR A 131 12.90 0.04 4.37
CA TYR A 131 12.68 -0.85 5.52
C TYR A 131 13.35 -2.21 5.34
N TRP A 132 13.03 -2.93 4.26
CA TRP A 132 13.58 -4.25 4.00
C TRP A 132 15.08 -4.20 3.71
N SER A 133 15.56 -3.15 3.03
CA SER A 133 16.99 -2.94 2.83
C SER A 133 17.72 -2.70 4.15
N GLY A 134 17.14 -1.90 5.06
CA GLY A 134 17.66 -1.67 6.41
C GLY A 134 17.72 -2.95 7.23
N LEU A 135 16.65 -3.74 7.20
CA LEU A 135 16.59 -5.03 7.87
C LEU A 135 17.67 -6.00 7.38
N ILE A 136 17.86 -6.13 6.06
CA ILE A 136 18.90 -7.00 5.50
C ILE A 136 20.28 -6.56 6.00
N LYS A 137 20.58 -5.26 6.02
CA LYS A 137 21.86 -4.75 6.55
C LYS A 137 22.09 -5.16 8.00
N ARG A 138 21.05 -5.11 8.85
CA ARG A 138 21.15 -5.51 10.27
C ARG A 138 21.24 -7.02 10.47
N LEU A 139 20.60 -7.79 9.60
CA LEU A 139 20.72 -9.24 9.60
C LEU A 139 22.04 -9.71 8.98
N GLU A 140 22.73 -8.92 8.17
CA GLU A 140 24.04 -9.30 7.61
C GLU A 140 25.22 -8.83 8.49
N SER A 141 25.00 -7.89 9.42
CA SER A 141 25.95 -7.49 10.46
C SER A 141 26.06 -8.50 11.60
#